data_AF-A0A8J3X1A1-F1
#
_entry.id   AF-A0A8J3X1A1-F1
#
_cell.length_a   1.000
_cell.length_b   1.000
_cell.length_c   1.000
_cell.angle_alpha   90.00
_cell.angle_beta   90.00
_cell.angle_gamma   90.00
#
_symmetry.space_group_name_H-M   'P 1'
#
loop_
_entity.id
_entity.type
_entity.pdbx_description
1 polymer ?
#
loop_
_entity_poly.entity_id
_entity_poly.type
_entity_poly.pdbx_seq_one_letter_code
_entity_poly.pdbx_strand_id
1 'polypeptide(L)'
;MTVTGLQSWVAPTYDALADLLASSPVQTWDAPSLCEKWQVRHVVAHVTMPARLTPEQFGAEMAAAGGDFAVLSDTVAARDASLPVAEHLDGLRSPLLHAWQPPGGGAAGALSHAVIHALDVTVALGRPAVAPEEAVTAILDELTAANGAWFGLDLTGVRLEATDTGWSWGSGEVVRAESGSLVALLSGRTLPDGRALPRS
;
A
#
# COMPACT_ATOMS: atom_id res chain seq x y z
N MET A 1 10.21 -8.04 -16.13
CA MET A 1 10.22 -8.79 -14.86
C MET A 1 9.23 -9.95 -14.99
N THR A 2 9.60 -11.19 -14.65
CA THR A 2 8.69 -12.34 -14.78
C THR A 2 7.67 -12.35 -13.62
N VAL A 3 6.48 -12.93 -13.83
CA VAL A 3 5.39 -13.00 -12.82
C VAL A 3 5.86 -13.62 -11.50
N THR A 4 6.75 -14.63 -11.56
CA THR A 4 7.37 -15.27 -10.39
C THR A 4 8.31 -14.34 -9.62
N GLY A 5 8.91 -13.35 -10.29
CA GLY A 5 9.78 -12.35 -9.66
C GLY A 5 9.00 -11.39 -8.76
N LEU A 6 7.84 -10.90 -9.23
CA LEU A 6 7.04 -9.92 -8.48
C LEU A 6 6.49 -10.49 -7.17
N GLN A 7 5.96 -11.72 -7.20
CA GLN A 7 5.41 -12.36 -5.99
C GLN A 7 6.48 -12.53 -4.90
N SER A 8 7.75 -12.70 -5.29
CA SER A 8 8.85 -12.95 -4.34
C SER A 8 9.12 -11.78 -3.39
N TRP A 9 8.64 -10.58 -3.71
CA TRP A 9 8.79 -9.39 -2.88
C TRP A 9 7.61 -9.10 -1.94
N VAL A 10 6.50 -9.84 -2.06
CA VAL A 10 5.34 -9.65 -1.19
C VAL A 10 5.67 -10.03 0.25
N ALA A 11 6.25 -11.20 0.47
CA ALA A 11 6.62 -11.68 1.81
C ALA A 11 7.65 -10.76 2.51
N PRO A 12 8.81 -10.42 1.90
CA PRO A 12 9.76 -9.49 2.51
C PRO A 12 9.17 -8.13 2.87
N THR A 13 8.23 -7.61 2.05
CA THR A 13 7.57 -6.32 2.32
C THR A 13 6.71 -6.39 3.58
N TYR A 14 5.87 -7.41 3.72
CA TYR A 14 5.02 -7.56 4.90
C TYR A 14 5.78 -7.97 6.15
N ASP A 15 6.79 -8.83 6.03
CA ASP A 15 7.65 -9.22 7.15
C ASP A 15 8.40 -8.01 7.71
N ALA A 16 8.98 -7.17 6.84
CA ALA A 16 9.65 -5.95 7.25
C ALA A 16 8.69 -4.91 7.87
N LEU A 17 7.46 -4.81 7.38
CA LEU A 17 6.41 -4.01 8.02
C LEU A 17 6.06 -4.56 9.41
N ALA A 18 5.94 -5.87 9.57
CA ALA A 18 5.69 -6.50 10.86
C ALA A 18 6.85 -6.23 11.84
N ASP A 19 8.10 -6.32 11.40
CA ASP A 19 9.27 -6.03 12.23
C ASP A 19 9.35 -4.56 12.67
N LEU A 20 9.05 -3.63 11.76
CA LEU A 20 8.93 -2.20 12.09
C LEU A 20 7.86 -1.96 13.16
N LEU A 21 6.67 -2.55 13.01
CA LEU A 21 5.56 -2.33 13.93
C LEU A 21 5.73 -3.04 15.27
N ALA A 22 6.37 -4.23 15.28
CA ALA A 22 6.69 -4.97 16.50
C ALA A 22 7.73 -4.25 17.37
N SER A 23 8.64 -3.50 16.75
CA SER A 23 9.67 -2.70 17.44
C SER A 23 9.23 -1.26 17.75
N SER A 24 8.03 -0.85 17.31
CA SER A 24 7.49 0.49 17.53
C SER A 24 6.73 0.60 18.86
N PRO A 25 6.66 1.80 19.46
CA PRO A 25 5.80 2.06 20.61
C PRO A 25 4.34 1.71 20.30
N VAL A 26 3.58 1.25 21.30
CA VAL A 26 2.17 0.87 21.11
C VAL A 26 1.31 2.00 20.52
N GLN A 27 1.64 3.25 20.81
CA GLN A 27 0.94 4.43 20.29
C GLN A 27 1.06 4.57 18.76
N THR A 28 2.10 3.97 18.14
CA THR A 28 2.27 3.97 16.68
C THR A 28 1.09 3.30 15.97
N TRP A 29 0.44 2.32 16.60
CA TRP A 29 -0.74 1.66 16.03
C TRP A 29 -1.95 2.58 15.92
N ASP A 30 -1.98 3.66 16.71
CA ASP A 30 -3.02 4.70 16.72
C ASP A 30 -2.65 5.96 15.92
N ALA A 31 -1.47 5.98 15.31
CA ALA A 31 -1.07 7.10 14.46
C ALA A 31 -1.90 7.11 13.17
N PRO A 32 -2.23 8.29 12.61
CA PRO A 32 -2.82 8.40 11.27
C PRO A 32 -1.92 7.76 10.20
N SER A 33 -2.53 7.14 9.19
CA SER A 33 -1.85 6.70 7.97
C SER A 33 -2.15 7.65 6.80
N LEU A 34 -1.60 7.35 5.61
CA LEU A 34 -1.97 8.08 4.39
C LEU A 34 -3.35 7.66 3.82
N CYS A 35 -3.92 6.54 4.27
CA CYS A 35 -5.31 6.23 4.01
C CYS A 35 -6.19 7.17 4.83
N GLU A 36 -7.02 7.97 4.17
CA GLU A 36 -7.87 8.94 4.86
C GLU A 36 -8.72 8.25 5.94
N LYS A 37 -8.79 8.85 7.13
CA LYS A 37 -9.53 8.35 8.32
C LYS A 37 -8.98 7.06 8.93
N TRP A 38 -7.98 6.44 8.34
CA TRP A 38 -7.39 5.21 8.84
C TRP A 38 -6.19 5.51 9.74
N GLN A 39 -6.11 4.79 10.85
CA GLN A 39 -4.89 4.67 11.64
C GLN A 39 -4.06 3.50 11.12
N VAL A 40 -2.80 3.37 11.54
CA VAL A 40 -1.91 2.25 11.18
C VAL A 40 -2.60 0.89 11.37
N ARG A 41 -3.28 0.67 12.51
CA ARG A 41 -4.04 -0.57 12.77
C ARG A 41 -5.11 -0.89 11.72
N HIS A 42 -5.75 0.12 11.12
CA HIS A 42 -6.76 -0.07 10.08
C HIS A 42 -6.12 -0.54 8.77
N VAL A 43 -4.96 0.02 8.42
CA VAL A 43 -4.18 -0.43 7.26
C VAL A 43 -3.77 -1.90 7.46
N VAL A 44 -3.25 -2.26 8.63
CA VAL A 44 -2.84 -3.65 8.92
C VAL A 44 -4.05 -4.60 8.91
N ALA A 45 -5.17 -4.19 9.48
CA ALA A 45 -6.42 -4.95 9.45
C ALA A 45 -6.89 -5.21 8.01
N HIS A 46 -6.83 -4.19 7.15
CA HIS A 46 -7.16 -4.30 5.74
C HIS A 46 -6.22 -5.23 4.98
N VAL A 47 -4.91 -5.00 5.07
CA VAL A 47 -3.96 -5.77 4.24
C VAL A 47 -3.90 -7.24 4.63
N THR A 48 -4.22 -7.58 5.88
CA THR A 48 -4.28 -8.96 6.37
C THR A 48 -5.64 -9.62 6.16
N MET A 49 -6.65 -8.90 5.66
CA MET A 49 -7.97 -9.44 5.34
C MET A 49 -7.91 -10.72 4.49
N PRO A 50 -7.07 -10.84 3.44
CA PRO A 50 -7.01 -12.06 2.63
C PRO A 50 -6.51 -13.30 3.37
N ALA A 51 -5.77 -13.13 4.47
CA ALA A 51 -5.36 -14.26 5.32
C ALA A 51 -6.44 -14.66 6.34
N ARG A 52 -7.47 -13.82 6.53
CA ARG A 52 -8.50 -14.00 7.57
C ARG A 52 -9.86 -14.40 6.99
N LEU A 53 -10.19 -13.93 5.79
CA LEU A 53 -11.45 -14.25 5.12
C LEU A 53 -11.26 -15.35 4.08
N THR A 54 -12.14 -16.35 4.11
CA THR A 54 -12.30 -17.27 2.98
C THR A 54 -12.94 -16.53 1.78
N PRO A 55 -12.83 -17.05 0.56
CA PRO A 55 -13.50 -16.47 -0.61
C PRO A 55 -15.02 -16.31 -0.43
N GLU A 56 -15.68 -17.26 0.26
CA GLU A 56 -17.11 -17.21 0.53
C GLU A 56 -17.47 -16.09 1.52
N GLN A 57 -16.67 -15.93 2.58
CA GLN A 57 -16.84 -14.85 3.54
C GLN A 57 -16.61 -13.50 2.86
N PHE A 58 -15.55 -13.36 2.07
CA PHE A 58 -15.29 -12.16 1.28
C PHE A 58 -16.47 -11.83 0.34
N GLY A 59 -17.01 -12.84 -0.36
CA GLY A 59 -18.18 -12.67 -1.22
C GLY A 59 -19.43 -12.22 -0.47
N ALA A 60 -19.67 -12.74 0.73
CA ALA A 60 -20.78 -12.33 1.58
C ALA A 60 -20.62 -10.88 2.08
N GLU A 61 -19.41 -10.50 2.51
CA GLU A 61 -19.09 -9.12 2.93
C GLU A 61 -19.22 -8.15 1.75
N MET A 62 -18.80 -8.56 0.55
CA MET A 62 -18.95 -7.75 -0.68
C MET A 62 -20.42 -7.54 -1.03
N ALA A 63 -21.24 -8.58 -0.91
CA ALA A 63 -22.69 -8.48 -1.10
C ALA A 63 -23.33 -7.56 -0.04
N ALA A 64 -22.91 -7.66 1.23
CA ALA A 64 -23.38 -6.79 2.30
C ALA A 64 -22.99 -5.31 2.08
N ALA A 65 -21.85 -5.06 1.44
CA ALA A 65 -21.40 -3.74 1.01
C ALA A 65 -22.06 -3.25 -0.29
N GLY A 66 -23.03 -3.99 -0.85
CA GLY A 66 -23.71 -3.62 -2.09
C GLY A 66 -22.83 -3.67 -3.34
N GLY A 67 -21.73 -4.45 -3.30
CA GLY A 67 -20.73 -4.51 -4.36
C GLY A 67 -19.71 -3.37 -4.33
N ASP A 68 -19.74 -2.51 -3.31
CA ASP A 68 -18.77 -1.43 -3.13
C ASP A 68 -17.59 -1.90 -2.28
N PHE A 69 -16.42 -2.06 -2.93
CA PHE A 69 -15.21 -2.50 -2.24
C PHE A 69 -14.67 -1.47 -1.24
N ALA A 70 -14.93 -0.17 -1.43
CA ALA A 70 -14.51 0.85 -0.47
C ALA A 70 -15.31 0.68 0.83
N VAL A 71 -16.63 0.49 0.72
CA VAL A 71 -17.50 0.21 1.88
C VAL A 71 -17.09 -1.07 2.59
N LEU A 72 -16.78 -2.14 1.85
CA LEU A 72 -16.25 -3.38 2.44
C LEU A 72 -14.93 -3.12 3.18
N SER A 73 -13.98 -2.44 2.53
CA SER A 73 -12.65 -2.21 3.07
C SER A 73 -12.70 -1.39 4.34
N ASP A 74 -13.47 -0.32 4.38
CA ASP A 74 -13.69 0.50 5.57
C ASP A 74 -14.34 -0.31 6.70
N THR A 75 -15.35 -1.13 6.37
CA THR A 75 -16.07 -1.95 7.35
C THR A 75 -15.15 -3.00 7.98
N VAL A 76 -14.41 -3.74 7.16
CA VAL A 76 -13.46 -4.76 7.62
C VAL A 76 -12.32 -4.13 8.41
N ALA A 77 -11.73 -3.03 7.90
CA ALA A 77 -10.65 -2.34 8.58
C ALA A 77 -11.10 -1.81 9.96
N ALA A 78 -12.28 -1.20 10.05
CA ALA A 78 -12.81 -0.69 11.32
C ALA A 78 -13.12 -1.82 12.32
N ARG A 79 -13.75 -2.91 11.86
CA ARG A 79 -14.04 -4.08 12.72
C ARG A 79 -12.75 -4.69 13.26
N ASP A 80 -11.81 -4.95 12.36
CA ASP A 80 -10.66 -5.80 12.65
C ASP A 80 -9.45 -5.03 13.20
N ALA A 81 -9.45 -3.69 13.15
CA ALA A 81 -8.47 -2.85 13.85
C ALA A 81 -8.49 -3.00 15.38
N SER A 82 -9.55 -3.62 15.93
CA SER A 82 -9.67 -3.92 17.36
C SER A 82 -8.99 -5.23 17.77
N LEU A 83 -8.50 -6.02 16.82
CA LEU A 83 -7.79 -7.27 17.10
C LEU A 83 -6.49 -7.00 17.89
N PRO A 84 -6.03 -7.97 18.70
CA PRO A 84 -4.75 -7.88 19.37
C PRO A 84 -3.60 -7.61 18.39
N VAL A 85 -2.63 -6.78 18.80
CA VAL A 85 -1.43 -6.48 18.02
C VAL A 85 -0.71 -7.74 17.56
N ALA A 86 -0.66 -8.78 18.40
CA ALA A 86 -0.05 -10.07 18.04
C ALA A 86 -0.74 -10.70 16.82
N GLU A 87 -2.07 -10.68 16.74
CA GLU A 87 -2.82 -11.25 15.61
C GLU A 87 -2.58 -10.45 14.32
N HIS A 88 -2.43 -9.13 14.42
CA HIS A 88 -2.05 -8.30 13.28
C HIS A 88 -0.65 -8.63 12.76
N LEU A 89 0.32 -8.79 13.66
CA LEU A 89 1.69 -9.17 13.30
C LEU A 89 1.74 -10.58 12.68
N ASP A 90 1.00 -11.53 13.24
CA ASP A 90 0.89 -12.89 12.70
C ASP A 90 0.20 -12.89 11.32
N GLY A 91 -0.80 -12.03 11.13
CA GLY A 91 -1.46 -11.83 9.84
C GLY A 91 -0.51 -11.33 8.76
N LEU A 92 0.36 -10.36 9.08
CA LEU A 92 1.39 -9.85 8.15
C LEU A 92 2.40 -10.93 7.77
N ARG A 93 2.74 -11.83 8.71
CA ARG A 93 3.67 -12.94 8.50
C ARG A 93 3.01 -14.20 7.93
N SER A 94 1.74 -14.12 7.54
CA SER A 94 0.98 -15.29 7.11
C SER A 94 1.42 -15.77 5.72
N PRO A 95 1.77 -17.08 5.57
CA PRO A 95 2.02 -17.66 4.25
C PRO A 95 0.82 -17.53 3.29
N LEU A 96 -0.40 -17.47 3.83
CA LEU A 96 -1.61 -17.24 3.02
C LEU A 96 -1.62 -15.84 2.43
N LEU A 97 -1.28 -14.82 3.22
CA LEU A 97 -1.14 -13.45 2.72
C LEU A 97 -0.01 -13.35 1.69
N HIS A 98 1.13 -13.98 1.98
CA HIS A 98 2.31 -13.95 1.11
C HIS A 98 2.07 -14.60 -0.26
N ALA A 99 1.23 -15.63 -0.31
CA ALA A 99 0.86 -16.32 -1.54
C ALA A 99 -0.41 -15.73 -2.20
N TRP A 100 -1.11 -14.82 -1.53
CA TRP A 100 -2.36 -14.26 -2.04
C TRP A 100 -2.14 -13.41 -3.28
N GLN A 101 -3.14 -13.47 -4.17
CA GLN A 101 -3.25 -12.61 -5.34
C GLN A 101 -4.69 -12.09 -5.44
N PRO A 102 -4.88 -10.77 -5.61
CA PRO A 102 -6.22 -10.23 -5.78
C PRO A 102 -6.88 -10.77 -7.05
N PRO A 103 -8.20 -10.99 -7.06
CA PRO A 103 -8.94 -11.39 -8.25
C PRO A 103 -8.65 -10.46 -9.44
N GLY A 104 -8.13 -11.01 -10.53
CA GLY A 104 -7.79 -10.27 -11.75
C GLY A 104 -6.47 -9.48 -11.71
N GLY A 105 -5.82 -9.32 -10.56
CA GLY A 105 -4.58 -8.55 -10.42
C GLY A 105 -3.30 -9.40 -10.38
N GLY A 106 -3.39 -10.68 -10.02
CA GLY A 106 -2.24 -11.59 -10.00
C GLY A 106 -1.10 -11.11 -9.08
N ALA A 107 0.14 -11.49 -9.40
CA ALA A 107 1.32 -11.12 -8.61
C ALA A 107 1.60 -9.61 -8.61
N ALA A 108 1.31 -8.91 -9.71
CA ALA A 108 1.47 -7.46 -9.80
C ALA A 108 0.52 -6.75 -8.82
N GLY A 109 -0.77 -7.12 -8.85
CA GLY A 109 -1.74 -6.58 -7.90
C GLY A 109 -1.41 -6.89 -6.44
N ALA A 110 -0.88 -8.08 -6.14
CA ALA A 110 -0.43 -8.45 -4.80
C ALA A 110 0.73 -7.57 -4.33
N LEU A 111 1.72 -7.33 -5.20
CA LEU A 111 2.86 -6.47 -4.90
C LEU A 111 2.44 -5.00 -4.74
N SER A 112 1.62 -4.49 -5.66
CA SER A 112 1.08 -3.12 -5.61
C SER A 112 0.35 -2.89 -4.28
N HIS A 113 -0.52 -3.81 -3.86
CA HIS A 113 -1.20 -3.74 -2.58
C HIS A 113 -0.24 -3.77 -1.39
N ALA A 114 0.75 -4.66 -1.38
CA ALA A 114 1.72 -4.76 -0.29
C ALA A 114 2.58 -3.49 -0.15
N VAL A 115 3.16 -3.02 -1.26
CA VAL A 115 4.08 -1.87 -1.26
C VAL A 115 3.34 -0.56 -0.97
N ILE A 116 2.21 -0.31 -1.64
CA ILE A 116 1.45 0.94 -1.44
C ILE A 116 0.97 1.06 0.01
N HIS A 117 0.40 0.00 0.58
CA HIS A 117 -0.08 0.05 1.96
C HIS A 117 1.03 0.01 3.02
N ALA A 118 2.17 -0.62 2.74
CA ALA A 118 3.35 -0.45 3.59
C ALA A 118 3.81 1.02 3.61
N LEU A 119 3.79 1.69 2.45
CA LEU A 119 4.12 3.11 2.34
C LEU A 119 3.08 4.03 2.95
N ASP A 120 1.80 3.67 2.91
CA ASP A 120 0.73 4.38 3.64
C ASP A 120 1.04 4.46 5.14
N VAL A 121 1.78 3.49 5.68
CA VAL A 121 2.27 3.47 7.07
C VAL A 121 3.61 4.18 7.19
N THR A 122 4.65 3.77 6.44
CA THR A 122 6.01 4.28 6.68
C THR A 122 6.14 5.76 6.36
N VAL A 123 5.55 6.24 5.26
CA VAL A 123 5.60 7.66 4.88
C VAL A 123 4.85 8.52 5.89
N ALA A 124 3.68 8.08 6.36
CA ALA A 124 2.91 8.78 7.39
C ALA A 124 3.69 8.91 8.71
N LEU A 125 4.49 7.91 9.05
CA LEU A 125 5.34 7.88 10.24
C LEU A 125 6.71 8.58 10.06
N GLY A 126 6.99 9.13 8.87
CA GLY A 126 8.31 9.71 8.56
C GLY A 126 9.44 8.69 8.59
N ARG A 127 9.16 7.45 8.16
CA ARG A 127 10.10 6.33 8.10
C ARG A 127 10.43 5.98 6.64
N PRO A 128 11.66 5.50 6.38
CA PRO A 128 12.01 4.94 5.07
C PRO A 128 11.08 3.79 4.66
N ALA A 129 11.01 3.51 3.36
CA ALA A 129 10.31 2.34 2.84
C ALA A 129 10.90 1.05 3.43
N VAL A 130 10.02 0.11 3.79
CA VAL A 130 10.40 -1.24 4.27
C VAL A 130 10.42 -2.28 3.15
N ALA A 131 9.77 -2.01 2.03
CA ALA A 131 9.80 -2.86 0.85
C ALA A 131 11.20 -2.86 0.21
N PRO A 132 11.62 -3.95 -0.46
CA PRO A 132 12.84 -3.97 -1.26
C PRO A 132 12.88 -2.83 -2.28
N GLU A 133 14.05 -2.24 -2.53
CA GLU A 133 14.22 -1.09 -3.44
C GLU A 133 13.72 -1.41 -4.86
N GLU A 134 13.99 -2.63 -5.34
CA GLU A 134 13.55 -3.09 -6.65
C GLU A 134 12.03 -3.25 -6.73
N ALA A 135 11.38 -3.58 -5.61
CA ALA A 135 9.92 -3.64 -5.53
C ALA A 135 9.31 -2.24 -5.61
N VAL A 136 9.88 -1.26 -4.88
CA VAL A 136 9.44 0.14 -4.94
C VAL A 136 9.61 0.69 -6.37
N THR A 137 10.74 0.41 -7.01
CA THR A 137 11.01 0.81 -8.40
C THR A 137 10.01 0.17 -9.37
N ALA A 138 9.72 -1.13 -9.22
CA ALA A 138 8.73 -1.80 -10.05
C ALA A 138 7.33 -1.18 -9.91
N ILE A 139 6.93 -0.78 -8.71
CA ILE A 139 5.64 -0.09 -8.49
C ILE A 139 5.65 1.32 -9.08
N LEU A 140 6.76 2.05 -9.02
CA LEU A 140 6.89 3.34 -9.70
C LEU A 140 6.71 3.20 -11.23
N ASP A 141 7.34 2.20 -11.83
CA ASP A 141 7.21 1.91 -13.26
C ASP A 141 5.76 1.51 -13.62
N GLU A 142 5.11 0.69 -12.79
CA GLU A 142 3.73 0.24 -12.98
C GLU A 142 2.72 1.42 -12.92
N LEU A 143 2.83 2.25 -11.88
CA LEU A 143 1.95 3.41 -11.68
C LEU A 143 2.11 4.46 -12.78
N THR A 144 3.34 4.70 -13.24
CA THR A 144 3.60 5.65 -14.33
C THR A 144 3.21 5.09 -15.70
N ALA A 145 3.31 3.78 -15.92
CA ALA A 145 2.78 3.13 -17.11
C ALA A 145 1.25 3.26 -17.22
N ALA A 146 0.54 3.25 -16.07
CA ALA A 146 -0.89 3.53 -16.02
C ALA A 146 -1.24 5.00 -16.27
N ASN A 147 -0.24 5.90 -16.29
CA ASN A 147 -0.37 7.33 -16.58
C ASN A 147 -1.52 8.01 -15.81
N GLY A 148 -1.62 7.72 -14.51
CA GLY A 148 -2.63 8.30 -13.62
C GLY A 148 -4.02 7.66 -13.66
N ALA A 149 -4.29 6.74 -14.60
CA ALA A 149 -5.62 6.16 -14.81
C ALA A 149 -6.18 5.40 -13.60
N TRP A 150 -5.33 4.77 -12.80
CA TRP A 150 -5.77 3.96 -11.64
C TRP A 150 -6.24 4.80 -10.45
N PHE A 151 -5.72 6.03 -10.33
CA PHE A 151 -5.99 6.89 -9.18
C PHE A 151 -6.58 8.25 -9.58
N GLY A 152 -6.96 8.44 -10.85
CA GLY A 152 -7.55 9.68 -11.36
C GLY A 152 -6.61 10.88 -11.20
N LEU A 153 -5.37 10.72 -11.63
CA LEU A 153 -4.33 11.76 -11.60
C LEU A 153 -4.10 12.33 -12.99
N ASP A 154 -3.84 13.63 -13.05
CA ASP A 154 -3.32 14.30 -14.24
C ASP A 154 -1.80 14.45 -14.11
N LEU A 155 -1.07 13.66 -14.91
CA LEU A 155 0.39 13.68 -14.95
C LEU A 155 0.93 14.55 -16.10
N THR A 156 0.06 15.29 -16.80
CA THR A 156 0.46 16.14 -17.93
C THR A 156 1.42 17.22 -17.46
N GLY A 157 2.61 17.29 -18.08
CA GLY A 157 3.62 18.30 -17.73
C GLY A 157 4.27 18.08 -16.35
N VAL A 158 4.18 16.89 -15.76
CA VAL A 158 4.87 16.53 -14.51
C VAL A 158 6.15 15.75 -14.83
N ARG A 159 7.24 16.09 -14.14
CA ARG A 159 8.47 15.30 -14.07
C ARG A 159 8.70 14.82 -12.64
N LEU A 160 8.67 13.51 -12.44
CA LEU A 160 8.93 12.87 -11.15
C LEU A 160 10.41 12.51 -11.08
N GLU A 161 11.06 12.81 -9.95
CA GLU A 161 12.45 12.45 -9.70
C GLU A 161 12.65 11.96 -8.27
N ALA A 162 13.13 10.72 -8.15
CA ALA A 162 13.52 10.14 -6.87
C ALA A 162 14.80 10.81 -6.36
N THR A 163 14.86 11.13 -5.07
CA THR A 163 16.06 11.74 -4.44
C THR A 163 17.03 10.72 -3.84
N ASP A 164 16.55 9.51 -3.61
CA ASP A 164 17.24 8.37 -2.99
C ASP A 164 17.73 7.34 -4.01
N THR A 165 17.21 7.40 -5.24
CA THR A 165 17.61 6.53 -6.36
C THR A 165 17.85 7.35 -7.62
N GLY A 166 18.28 6.70 -8.71
CA GLY A 166 18.38 7.33 -10.04
C GLY A 166 17.06 7.37 -10.82
N TRP A 167 15.93 6.98 -10.21
CA TRP A 167 14.65 6.84 -10.92
C TRP A 167 14.04 8.19 -11.27
N SER A 168 13.55 8.31 -12.50
CA SER A 168 12.80 9.50 -12.95
C SER A 168 11.84 9.14 -14.08
N TRP A 169 10.77 9.92 -14.20
CA TRP A 169 9.76 9.74 -15.25
C TRP A 169 9.12 11.08 -15.65
N GLY A 170 8.71 11.18 -16.90
CA GLY A 170 7.96 12.32 -17.41
C GLY A 170 8.81 13.55 -17.73
N SER A 171 8.14 14.67 -17.95
CA SER A 171 8.76 15.94 -18.36
C SER A 171 7.87 17.12 -17.98
N GLY A 172 8.48 18.22 -17.54
CA GLY A 172 7.79 19.46 -17.14
C GLY A 172 8.17 19.91 -15.74
N GLU A 173 7.18 20.31 -14.94
CA GLU A 173 7.39 20.76 -13.55
C GLU A 173 7.92 19.62 -12.69
N VAL A 174 9.02 19.88 -11.98
CA VAL A 174 9.74 18.84 -11.23
C VAL A 174 9.13 18.64 -9.85
N VAL A 175 8.68 17.43 -9.58
CA VAL A 175 8.30 16.94 -8.25
C VAL A 175 9.41 16.00 -7.76
N ARG A 176 10.18 16.47 -6.78
CA ARG A 176 11.26 15.71 -6.13
C ARG A 176 10.85 15.20 -4.76
N ALA A 177 11.02 13.89 -4.53
CA ALA A 177 10.82 13.24 -3.24
C ALA A 177 11.57 11.90 -3.20
N GLU A 178 11.62 11.26 -2.03
CA GLU A 178 12.07 9.86 -1.93
C GLU A 178 11.15 8.93 -2.72
N SER A 179 11.68 7.81 -3.21
CA SER A 179 10.97 6.87 -4.08
C SER A 179 9.64 6.40 -3.48
N GLY A 180 9.61 6.11 -2.17
CA GLY A 180 8.36 5.74 -1.47
C GLY A 180 7.32 6.87 -1.41
N SER A 181 7.75 8.12 -1.29
CA SER A 181 6.86 9.29 -1.33
C SER A 181 6.31 9.52 -2.73
N LEU A 182 7.10 9.24 -3.79
CA LEU A 182 6.61 9.30 -5.16
C LEU A 182 5.56 8.22 -5.44
N VAL A 183 5.73 6.99 -4.92
CA VAL A 183 4.70 5.95 -4.97
C VAL A 183 3.42 6.41 -4.27
N ALA A 184 3.52 7.00 -3.08
CA ALA A 184 2.36 7.53 -2.36
C ALA A 184 1.62 8.60 -3.17
N LEU A 185 2.34 9.56 -3.74
CA LEU A 185 1.79 10.59 -4.62
C LEU A 185 1.07 10.00 -5.84
N LEU A 186 1.73 9.06 -6.55
CA LEU A 186 1.18 8.35 -7.71
C LEU A 186 -0.01 7.44 -7.35
N SER A 187 -0.12 7.03 -6.09
CA SER A 187 -1.27 6.30 -5.53
C SER A 187 -2.37 7.23 -5.02
N GLY A 188 -2.30 8.52 -5.38
CA GLY A 188 -3.32 9.52 -5.07
C GLY A 188 -3.33 9.98 -3.60
N ARG A 189 -2.26 9.74 -2.84
CA ARG A 189 -2.11 10.20 -1.45
C ARG A 189 -1.64 11.65 -1.40
N THR A 190 -2.00 12.33 -0.31
CA THR A 190 -1.39 13.60 0.10
C THR A 190 -0.28 13.27 1.09
N LEU A 191 0.92 13.81 0.86
CA LEU A 191 2.06 13.64 1.77
C LEU A 191 1.84 14.40 3.09
N PRO A 192 2.57 14.06 4.17
CA PRO A 192 2.46 14.76 5.46
C PRO A 192 2.78 16.26 5.38
N ASP A 193 3.55 16.70 4.39
CA ASP A 193 3.87 18.11 4.15
C ASP A 193 2.82 18.84 3.28
N GLY A 194 1.71 18.17 2.94
CA GLY A 194 0.60 18.72 2.18
C GLY A 194 0.75 18.61 0.66
N ARG A 195 1.85 18.07 0.14
CA ARG A 195 2.01 17.86 -1.31
C ARG A 195 1.08 16.76 -1.82
N ALA A 196 0.46 16.99 -2.97
CA ALA A 196 -0.36 16.03 -3.71
C ALA A 196 -0.19 16.26 -5.21
N LEU A 197 -0.46 15.23 -6.03
CA LEU A 197 -0.49 15.39 -7.49
C LEU A 197 -1.86 15.92 -7.95
N PRO A 198 -1.91 16.64 -9.09
CA PRO A 198 -3.17 17.09 -9.69
C PRO A 198 -4.10 15.92 -10.00
N ARG A 199 -5.41 16.15 -9.89
CA ARG A 199 -6.44 15.17 -10.27
C ARG A 199 -7.03 15.49 -11.64
N SER A 200 -7.39 14.45 -12.37
CA SER A 200 -8.05 14.50 -13.69
C SER A 200 -9.54 14.84 -13.60
#